data_AF-A0A841YX25-F1
#
_entry.id   AF-A0A841YX25-F1
#
_cell.length_a   1.000
_cell.length_b   1.000
_cell.length_c   1.000
_cell.angle_alpha   90.00
_cell.angle_beta   90.00
_cell.angle_gamma   90.00
#
_symmetry.space_group_name_H-M   'P 1'
#
loop_
_entity.id
_entity.type
_entity.pdbx_description
1 polymer ?
#
loop_
_entity_poly.entity_id
_entity_poly.type
_entity_poly.pdbx_seq_one_letter_code
_entity_poly.pdbx_strand_id
1 'polypeptide(L)'
;MLDWKEVSLREEALRRAMLASDVSSLDKLLADDLVFVNYLGKKVTKQDDLEAHRQKVFQWHQLDIVAQDKRVIGGNVVTISEVVLAGVADGETFTERLVYTRVWRKDVEHGWQVTSGQCTRIQ
;
A
#
# COMPACT_ATOMS: atom_id res chain seq x y z
N MET A 1 13.50 -11.44 17.63
CA MET A 1 12.73 -12.08 16.53
C MET A 1 11.80 -11.01 16.00
N LEU A 2 11.87 -10.63 14.72
CA LEU A 2 10.92 -9.66 14.17
C LEU A 2 9.50 -10.23 14.33
N ASP A 3 8.57 -9.40 14.80
CA ASP A 3 7.19 -9.81 15.03
C ASP A 3 6.34 -9.57 13.78
N TRP A 4 6.10 -10.63 13.02
CA TRP A 4 5.27 -10.62 11.81
C TRP A 4 3.82 -10.20 12.07
N LYS A 5 3.37 -10.32 13.33
CA LYS A 5 2.04 -9.88 13.72
C LYS A 5 1.94 -8.37 13.62
N GLU A 6 2.99 -7.63 14.01
CA GLU A 6 3.00 -6.17 13.90
C GLU A 6 2.87 -5.70 12.44
N VAL A 7 3.64 -6.31 11.52
CA VAL A 7 3.56 -5.95 10.09
C VAL A 7 2.23 -6.37 9.48
N SER A 8 1.68 -7.53 9.86
CA SER A 8 0.37 -7.96 9.36
C SER A 8 -0.75 -7.04 9.83
N LEU A 9 -0.68 -6.52 11.07
CA LEU A 9 -1.60 -5.51 11.57
C LEU A 9 -1.46 -4.18 10.79
N ARG A 10 -0.24 -3.81 10.39
CA ARG A 10 0.04 -2.60 9.62
C ARG A 10 -0.38 -2.71 8.16
N GLU A 11 -0.22 -3.87 7.53
CA GLU A 11 -0.79 -4.18 6.22
C GLU A 11 -2.30 -4.05 6.21
N GLU A 12 -2.99 -4.61 7.20
CA GLU A 12 -4.44 -4.52 7.31
C GLU A 12 -4.90 -3.08 7.64
N ALA A 13 -4.14 -2.33 8.46
CA ALA A 13 -4.40 -0.91 8.68
C ALA A 13 -4.23 -0.09 7.40
N LEU A 14 -3.20 -0.38 6.60
CA LEU A 14 -2.96 0.26 5.31
C LEU A 14 -4.11 -0.01 4.34
N ARG A 15 -4.54 -1.27 4.20
CA ARG A 15 -5.71 -1.65 3.39
C ARG A 15 -6.95 -0.85 3.77
N ARG A 16 -7.28 -0.78 5.06
CA ARG A 16 -8.46 -0.02 5.53
C ARG A 16 -8.34 1.48 5.27
N ALA A 17 -7.15 2.04 5.49
CA ALA A 17 -6.90 3.45 5.23
C ALA A 17 -7.01 3.78 3.73
N MET A 18 -6.50 2.92 2.85
CA MET A 18 -6.66 3.06 1.40
C MET A 18 -8.14 3.01 0.99
N LEU A 19 -8.89 2.01 1.47
CA LEU A 19 -10.32 1.86 1.19
C LEU A 19 -11.14 3.08 1.62
N ALA A 20 -10.88 3.60 2.82
CA ALA A 20 -11.58 4.77 3.35
C ALA A 20 -11.05 6.10 2.80
N SER A 21 -9.94 6.08 2.04
CA SER A 21 -9.13 7.28 1.73
C SER A 21 -8.82 8.10 2.99
N ASP A 22 -8.47 7.42 4.09
CA ASP A 22 -8.08 8.04 5.35
C ASP A 22 -6.61 8.52 5.27
N VAL A 23 -6.45 9.74 4.77
CA VAL A 23 -5.16 10.41 4.58
C VAL A 23 -4.35 10.48 5.88
N SER A 24 -5.00 10.63 7.05
CA SER A 24 -4.30 10.74 8.35
C SER A 24 -3.68 9.41 8.76
N SER A 25 -4.39 8.31 8.55
CA SER A 25 -3.85 6.97 8.79
C SER A 25 -2.77 6.60 7.77
N LEU A 26 -2.96 6.94 6.49
CA LEU A 26 -1.96 6.72 5.44
C LEU A 26 -0.66 7.47 5.75
N ASP A 27 -0.75 8.74 6.18
CA ASP A 27 0.42 9.55 6.53
C ASP A 27 1.31 8.89 7.59
N LYS A 28 0.72 8.18 8.55
CA LYS A 28 1.46 7.44 9.59
C LYS A 28 2.06 6.13 9.11
N LEU A 29 1.46 5.51 8.09
CA LEU A 29 1.85 4.21 7.56
C LEU A 29 2.88 4.30 6.43
N LEU A 30 3.02 5.46 5.81
CA LEU A 30 3.96 5.74 4.72
C LEU A 30 5.13 6.57 5.26
N ALA A 31 6.36 6.11 5.00
CA ALA A 31 7.56 6.84 5.39
C ALA A 31 7.73 8.11 4.55
N ASP A 32 8.33 9.15 5.11
CA ASP A 32 8.53 10.43 4.40
C ASP A 32 9.43 10.30 3.17
N ASP A 33 10.35 9.32 3.18
CA ASP A 33 11.24 8.98 2.07
C ASP A 33 10.65 7.97 1.07
N LEU A 34 9.32 7.71 1.12
CA LEU A 34 8.66 6.74 0.25
C LEU A 34 8.92 7.02 -1.23
N VAL A 35 9.35 5.97 -1.92
CA VAL A 35 9.29 5.87 -3.39
C VAL A 35 8.43 4.67 -3.77
N PHE A 36 7.25 4.95 -4.31
CA PHE A 36 6.33 3.95 -4.85
C PHE A 36 6.36 3.96 -6.38
N VAL A 37 6.30 2.80 -7.03
CA VAL A 37 6.15 2.69 -8.49
C VAL A 37 4.76 2.15 -8.81
N ASN A 38 3.92 2.96 -9.45
CA ASN A 38 2.57 2.53 -9.79
C ASN A 38 2.54 1.58 -11.01
N TYR A 39 1.36 1.06 -11.33
CA TYR A 39 1.15 0.11 -12.44
C TYR A 39 1.48 0.67 -13.85
N LEU A 40 1.72 1.99 -13.98
CA LEU A 40 2.19 2.64 -15.20
C LEU A 40 3.71 2.82 -15.23
N GLY A 41 4.44 2.34 -14.21
CA GLY A 41 5.88 2.54 -14.07
C GLY A 41 6.26 3.95 -13.58
N LYS A 42 5.29 4.78 -13.17
CA LYS A 42 5.56 6.13 -12.66
C LYS A 42 5.99 6.06 -11.20
N LYS A 43 7.05 6.79 -10.84
CA LYS A 43 7.46 7.02 -9.44
C LYS A 43 6.51 8.02 -8.78
N VAL A 44 6.06 7.69 -7.58
CA VAL A 44 5.08 8.42 -6.77
C VAL A 44 5.68 8.60 -5.37
N THR A 45 5.70 9.83 -4.89
CA THR A 45 6.14 10.16 -3.53
C THR A 45 5.01 9.95 -2.52
N LYS A 46 5.33 9.96 -1.22
CA LYS A 46 4.30 9.99 -0.16
C LYS A 46 3.26 11.10 -0.38
N GLN A 47 3.72 12.31 -0.68
CA GLN A 47 2.81 13.46 -0.83
C GLN A 47 1.91 13.33 -2.06
N ASP A 48 2.43 12.78 -3.17
CA ASP A 48 1.62 12.51 -4.35
C ASP A 48 0.52 11.47 -4.07
N ASP A 49 0.87 10.40 -3.33
CA ASP A 49 -0.07 9.34 -2.95
C ASP A 49 -1.18 9.87 -2.02
N LEU A 50 -0.78 10.61 -0.98
CA LEU A 50 -1.73 11.24 -0.05
C LEU A 50 -2.65 12.24 -0.75
N GLU A 51 -2.13 13.01 -1.71
CA GLU A 51 -2.94 13.95 -2.49
C GLU A 51 -3.94 13.21 -3.40
N ALA A 52 -3.53 12.11 -4.03
CA ALA A 52 -4.45 11.30 -4.84
C ALA A 52 -5.62 10.75 -4.02
N HIS A 53 -5.36 10.33 -2.77
CA HIS A 53 -6.40 9.92 -1.82
C HIS A 53 -7.26 11.12 -1.35
N ARG A 54 -6.66 12.29 -1.09
CA ARG A 54 -7.37 13.51 -0.69
C ARG A 54 -8.35 13.98 -1.77
N GLN A 55 -7.94 13.91 -3.03
CA GLN A 55 -8.77 14.25 -4.19
C GLN A 55 -9.76 13.15 -4.55
N LYS A 56 -9.70 11.97 -3.88
CA LYS A 56 -10.52 10.79 -4.19
C LYS A 56 -10.46 10.42 -5.68
N VAL A 57 -9.25 10.52 -6.27
CA VAL A 57 -9.00 10.13 -7.68
C VAL A 57 -9.51 8.71 -7.93
N PHE A 58 -9.38 7.84 -6.92
CA PHE A 58 -9.97 6.52 -6.89
C PHE A 58 -10.93 6.41 -5.72
N GLN A 59 -12.17 5.99 -6.01
CA GLN A 59 -13.14 5.60 -4.99
C GLN A 59 -13.18 4.08 -4.93
N TRP A 60 -12.43 3.52 -3.99
CA TRP A 60 -12.32 2.07 -3.80
C TRP A 60 -13.57 1.53 -3.10
N HIS A 61 -14.17 0.50 -3.69
CA HIS A 61 -15.26 -0.25 -3.09
C HIS A 61 -14.79 -1.64 -2.63
N GLN A 62 -13.66 -2.12 -3.16
CA GLN A 62 -13.08 -3.41 -2.83
C GLN A 62 -11.54 -3.35 -2.89
N LEU A 63 -10.89 -4.01 -1.93
CA LEU A 63 -9.45 -4.24 -1.89
C LEU A 63 -9.22 -5.53 -1.11
N ASP A 64 -9.22 -6.67 -1.79
CA ASP A 64 -9.10 -7.99 -1.17
C ASP A 64 -7.73 -8.59 -1.43
N ILE A 65 -7.06 -9.01 -0.36
CA ILE A 65 -5.77 -9.71 -0.43
C ILE A 65 -6.06 -11.19 -0.67
N VAL A 66 -5.72 -11.68 -1.87
CA VAL A 66 -5.94 -13.07 -2.29
C VAL A 66 -4.86 -13.98 -1.75
N ALA A 67 -3.61 -13.54 -1.85
CA ALA A 67 -2.44 -14.24 -1.38
C ALA A 67 -1.39 -13.24 -0.90
N GLN A 68 -0.56 -13.63 0.06
CA GLN A 68 0.51 -12.78 0.56
C GLN A 68 1.73 -13.58 0.97
N ASP A 69 2.84 -13.36 0.26
CA ASP A 69 4.15 -13.83 0.65
C ASP A 69 4.87 -12.79 1.52
N LYS A 70 5.76 -13.27 2.39
CA LYS A 70 6.51 -12.47 3.35
C LYS A 70 7.96 -12.88 3.39
N ARG A 71 8.87 -11.91 3.38
CA ARG A 71 10.32 -12.12 3.47
C ARG A 71 10.95 -11.12 4.44
N VAL A 72 12.05 -11.53 5.06
CA VAL A 72 12.81 -10.72 6.02
C VAL A 72 14.18 -10.48 5.43
N ILE A 73 14.55 -9.23 5.23
CA ILE A 73 15.80 -8.87 4.57
C ILE A 73 16.44 -7.70 5.31
N GLY A 74 17.60 -7.93 5.93
CA GLY A 74 18.34 -6.87 6.63
C GLY A 74 17.56 -6.14 7.72
N GLY A 75 16.67 -6.84 8.43
CA GLY A 75 15.80 -6.24 9.46
C GLY A 75 14.53 -5.57 8.95
N ASN A 76 14.34 -5.51 7.62
CA ASN A 76 13.10 -5.05 6.99
C ASN A 76 12.18 -6.23 6.65
N VAL A 77 10.91 -5.94 6.42
CA VAL A 77 9.94 -6.92 5.93
C VAL A 77 9.51 -6.57 4.52
N VAL A 78 9.56 -7.53 3.62
CA VAL A 78 9.02 -7.41 2.27
C VAL A 78 7.73 -8.22 2.21
N THR A 79 6.64 -7.60 1.81
CA THR A 79 5.38 -8.28 1.50
C THR A 79 5.17 -8.28 0.00
N ILE A 80 4.67 -9.40 -0.53
CA ILE A 80 4.28 -9.55 -1.92
C ILE A 80 2.83 -10.01 -1.89
N SER A 81 1.90 -9.10 -2.14
CA SER A 81 0.46 -9.31 -1.98
C SER A 81 -0.23 -9.31 -3.33
N GLU A 82 -0.92 -10.38 -3.64
CA GLU A 82 -1.87 -10.41 -4.74
C GLU A 82 -3.19 -9.82 -4.26
N VAL A 83 -3.70 -8.83 -4.98
CA VAL A 83 -4.84 -8.03 -4.58
C VAL A 83 -5.85 -7.93 -5.72
N VAL A 84 -7.13 -8.09 -5.41
CA VAL A 84 -8.25 -7.70 -6.28
C VAL A 84 -8.79 -6.36 -5.79
N LEU A 85 -8.79 -5.37 -6.68
CA LEU A 85 -9.26 -4.01 -6.45
C LEU A 85 -10.50 -3.76 -7.31
N ALA A 86 -11.51 -3.13 -6.74
CA ALA A 86 -12.63 -2.61 -7.51
C ALA A 86 -12.98 -1.20 -7.03
N GLY A 87 -13.36 -0.35 -7.97
CA GLY A 87 -13.59 1.05 -7.67
C GLY A 87 -14.27 1.79 -8.81
N VAL A 88 -14.39 3.10 -8.61
CA VAL A 88 -14.82 4.06 -9.63
C VAL A 88 -13.69 5.06 -9.84
N ALA A 89 -13.33 5.29 -11.11
CA ALA A 89 -12.44 6.34 -11.56
C ALA A 89 -13.08 7.05 -12.75
N ASP A 90 -13.10 8.38 -12.75
CA ASP A 90 -13.72 9.20 -13.80
C ASP A 90 -15.19 8.82 -14.15
N GLY A 91 -15.93 8.31 -13.16
CA GLY A 91 -17.32 7.85 -13.34
C GLY A 91 -17.47 6.43 -13.89
N GLU A 92 -16.39 5.76 -14.25
CA GLU A 92 -16.38 4.39 -14.75
C GLU A 92 -15.98 3.40 -13.65
N THR A 93 -16.73 2.30 -13.53
CA THR A 93 -16.39 1.20 -12.62
C THR A 93 -15.28 0.35 -13.23
N PHE A 94 -14.30 -0.03 -12.41
CA PHE A 94 -13.24 -0.94 -12.82
C PHE A 94 -13.03 -2.05 -11.78
N THR A 95 -12.52 -3.18 -12.25
CA THR A 95 -12.02 -4.27 -11.41
C THR A 95 -10.67 -4.73 -11.93
N GLU A 96 -9.68 -4.79 -11.05
CA GLU A 96 -8.29 -5.03 -11.40
C GLU A 96 -7.63 -6.01 -10.47
N ARG A 97 -6.71 -6.81 -11.00
CA ARG A 97 -5.88 -7.73 -10.21
C ARG A 97 -4.44 -7.27 -10.30
N LEU A 98 -3.83 -6.97 -9.16
CA LEU A 98 -2.47 -6.46 -9.06
C LEU A 98 -1.65 -7.26 -8.05
N VAL A 99 -0.34 -7.34 -8.29
CA VAL A 99 0.64 -7.75 -7.29
C VAL A 99 1.30 -6.50 -6.73
N TYR A 100 1.20 -6.30 -5.42
CA TYR A 100 1.92 -5.28 -4.68
C TYR A 100 3.17 -5.88 -4.06
N THR A 101 4.34 -5.26 -4.28
CA THR A 101 5.52 -5.51 -3.45
C THR A 101 5.74 -4.31 -2.55
N ARG A 102 5.80 -4.49 -1.23
CA ARG A 102 6.07 -3.42 -0.26
C ARG A 102 7.25 -3.77 0.62
N VAL A 103 8.11 -2.80 0.87
CA VAL A 103 9.19 -2.87 1.84
C VAL A 103 8.79 -2.05 3.06
N TRP A 104 8.73 -2.72 4.20
CA TRP A 104 8.42 -2.17 5.50
C TRP A 104 9.70 -2.03 6.32
N ARG A 105 9.94 -0.82 6.83
CA ARG A 105 11.02 -0.50 7.76
C ARG A 105 10.40 -0.12 9.12
N LYS A 106 11.02 -0.56 10.21
CA LYS A 106 10.58 -0.17 11.56
C LYS A 106 11.22 1.16 11.92
N ASP A 107 10.42 2.20 11.98
CA ASP A 107 10.76 3.48 12.56
C ASP A 107 10.62 3.45 14.09
N VAL A 108 11.45 4.23 14.79
CA VAL A 108 11.49 4.26 16.26
C VAL A 108 10.23 4.93 16.83
N GLU A 109 9.72 5.97 16.16
CA GLU A 109 8.58 6.75 16.64
C GLU A 109 7.25 6.21 16.08
N HIS A 110 7.21 5.86 14.80
CA HIS A 110 5.98 5.53 14.08
C HIS A 110 5.73 4.02 13.94
N GLY A 111 6.72 3.19 14.29
CA GLY A 111 6.67 1.74 14.10
C GLY A 111 6.88 1.36 12.63
N TRP A 112 6.26 0.27 12.17
CA TRP A 112 6.42 -0.16 10.79
C TRP A 112 5.76 0.81 9.80
N GLN A 113 6.55 1.26 8.83
CA GLN A 113 6.12 2.10 7.72
C GLN A 113 6.58 1.54 6.38
N VAL A 114 5.82 1.79 5.32
CA VAL A 114 6.23 1.48 3.95
C VAL A 114 7.23 2.53 3.49
N THR A 115 8.44 2.10 3.13
CA THR A 115 9.51 2.99 2.61
C THR A 115 9.70 2.83 1.10
N SER A 116 9.28 1.69 0.54
CA SER A 116 9.27 1.49 -0.90
C SER A 116 8.19 0.50 -1.29
N GLY A 117 7.70 0.63 -2.52
CA GLY A 117 6.84 -0.40 -3.07
C GLY A 117 6.62 -0.24 -4.57
N GLN A 118 5.96 -1.24 -5.14
CA GLN A 118 5.47 -1.19 -6.49
C GLN A 118 4.17 -1.98 -6.62
N CYS A 119 3.40 -1.70 -7.66
CA CYS A 119 2.35 -2.60 -8.10
C CYS A 119 2.43 -2.89 -9.60
N THR A 120 2.09 -4.13 -9.95
CA THR A 120 2.06 -4.60 -11.34
C THR A 120 0.72 -5.28 -11.59
N ARG A 121 0.07 -4.95 -12.70
CA ARG A 121 -1.17 -5.63 -13.14
C ARG A 121 -0.86 -7.08 -13.54
N ILE A 122 -1.72 -8.01 -13.13
CA ILE A 122 -1.71 -9.41 -13.59
C ILE A 122 -2.49 -9.48 -14.90
N GLN A 123 -1.92 -10.12 -15.92
CA GLN A 123 -2.54 -10.37 -17.23
C GLN A 123 -3.18 -11.75 -17.30
#